data_AF-A0A9E2QYG9-F1
#
_entry.id   AF-A0A9E2QYG9-F1
#
_cell.length_a   1.000
_cell.length_b   1.000
_cell.length_c   1.000
_cell.angle_alpha   90.00
_cell.angle_beta   90.00
_cell.angle_gamma   90.00
#
_symmetry.space_group_name_H-M   'P 1'
#
loop_
_entity.id
_entity.type
_entity.pdbx_description
1 polymer ?
#
loop_
_entity_poly.entity_id
_entity_poly.type
_entity_poly.pdbx_seq_one_letter_code
_entity_poly.pdbx_strand_id
1 'polypeptide(L)'
;MKFRWPMHVHLSTLFVGIFVLVAAVTAVQGYRSTRQMLESSAADLLDAVDREADHQLERAIESATMATAIISRTPLGASGNALERRAGLPQLQATLDSSSLLTSLYLGYANGDLLMLRRLHDQADQAHFKAPPEARYLLQSIEHRAEGPRGRFVFLDADLQSLREEDQPGYAAAYDPRTRPWYRDALSRGGTVTSEPYVFFTTRKVGMTVSTPVPGAPVVVGADIRLETLGALFKSARRTPDTQMALVTPDARLFAHEDPHRLYLLAPDASGQPRMRTLAESGIPVLQALHGTVKALDPKDNHTATLQVDGRDWRVSITPIEITGGIPLHLVLAIPDDELLAQAHAVRARSLWTALLIALLAIVVVVLASRRVSTPLRGLAAEADRVRHFDFSAPVTVRSSITEVDDLATTMDSMKGTVRRFLTLTEAVASVADFEQLLPLLLSETMDA
;
A
#
# COMPACT_ATOMS: atom_id res chain seq x y z
N MET A 1 -29.63 22.25 52.20
CA MET A 1 -29.68 20.80 52.51
C MET A 1 -28.51 20.12 51.80
N LYS A 2 -27.53 19.57 52.52
CA LYS A 2 -26.40 18.83 51.90
C LYS A 2 -26.85 17.39 51.66
N PHE A 3 -27.02 17.00 50.40
CA PHE A 3 -27.32 15.62 50.01
C PHE A 3 -26.17 14.70 50.42
N ARG A 4 -26.41 13.78 51.37
CA ARG A 4 -25.43 12.77 51.79
C ARG A 4 -25.69 11.49 51.00
N TRP A 5 -24.88 11.23 49.99
CA TRP A 5 -24.94 9.99 49.24
C TRP A 5 -24.20 8.88 49.98
N PRO A 6 -24.66 7.64 49.91
CA PRO A 6 -23.98 6.53 50.55
C PRO A 6 -22.62 6.22 49.89
N MET A 7 -21.63 5.80 50.69
CA MET A 7 -20.23 5.56 50.28
C MET A 7 -20.06 4.74 48.99
N HIS A 8 -20.90 3.72 48.77
CA HIS A 8 -20.84 2.89 47.56
C HIS A 8 -21.10 3.68 46.28
N VAL A 9 -21.90 4.76 46.33
CA VAL A 9 -22.16 5.63 45.17
C VAL A 9 -20.89 6.39 44.83
N HIS A 10 -20.24 7.02 45.80
CA HIS A 10 -18.99 7.76 45.60
C HIS A 10 -17.87 6.88 45.04
N LEU A 11 -17.64 5.71 45.66
CA LEU A 11 -16.65 4.73 45.18
C LEU A 11 -16.98 4.24 43.77
N SER A 12 -18.23 3.88 43.49
CA SER A 12 -18.61 3.40 42.16
C SER A 12 -18.47 4.48 41.10
N THR A 13 -18.89 5.72 41.38
CA THR A 13 -18.75 6.83 40.42
C THR A 13 -17.29 7.16 40.12
N LEU A 14 -16.42 7.12 41.14
CA LEU A 14 -14.99 7.36 40.97
C LEU A 14 -14.37 6.28 40.07
N PHE A 15 -14.59 5.00 40.39
CA PHE A 15 -14.01 3.89 39.64
C PHE A 15 -14.59 3.77 38.23
N VAL A 16 -15.90 3.97 38.03
CA VAL A 16 -16.51 4.00 36.69
C VAL A 16 -15.94 5.16 35.88
N GLY A 17 -15.76 6.34 36.48
CA GLY A 17 -15.14 7.49 35.82
C GLY A 17 -13.72 7.20 35.34
N ILE A 18 -12.89 6.58 36.18
CA ILE A 18 -11.53 6.15 35.82
C ILE A 18 -11.55 5.13 34.68
N PHE A 19 -12.44 4.14 34.72
CA PHE A 19 -12.55 3.14 33.65
C PHE A 19 -12.98 3.74 32.30
N VAL A 20 -13.96 4.65 32.32
CA VAL A 20 -14.39 5.35 31.10
C VAL A 20 -13.25 6.19 30.54
N LEU A 21 -12.50 6.88 31.40
CA LEU A 21 -11.32 7.65 31.00
C LEU A 21 -10.26 6.76 30.34
N VAL A 22 -9.91 5.63 30.98
CA VAL A 22 -8.94 4.67 30.44
C VAL A 22 -9.42 4.12 29.10
N ALA A 23 -10.68 3.69 28.99
CA ALA A 23 -11.26 3.19 27.74
C ALA A 23 -11.22 4.25 26.62
N ALA A 24 -11.53 5.50 26.94
CA ALA A 24 -11.45 6.60 25.99
C ALA A 24 -10.00 6.85 25.51
N VAL A 25 -9.04 6.85 26.44
CA VAL A 25 -7.61 7.01 26.12
C VAL A 25 -7.13 5.87 25.24
N THR A 26 -7.44 4.62 25.58
CA THR A 26 -7.06 3.44 24.77
C THR A 26 -7.69 3.49 23.38
N ALA A 27 -8.96 3.90 23.26
CA ALA A 27 -9.63 4.06 21.97
C ALA A 27 -8.99 5.15 21.11
N VAL A 28 -8.66 6.31 21.69
CA VAL A 28 -7.95 7.40 20.99
C VAL A 28 -6.55 6.96 20.56
N GLN A 29 -5.82 6.25 21.43
CA GLN A 29 -4.49 5.77 21.12
C GLN A 29 -4.49 4.69 20.04
N GLY A 30 -5.44 3.74 20.10
CA GLY A 30 -5.64 2.75 19.05
C GLY A 30 -5.97 3.39 17.69
N TYR A 31 -6.79 4.44 17.68
CA TYR A 31 -7.10 5.20 16.48
C TYR A 31 -5.85 5.88 15.88
N ARG A 32 -5.05 6.55 16.72
CA ARG A 32 -3.80 7.20 16.29
C ARG A 32 -2.80 6.18 15.75
N SER A 33 -2.60 5.06 16.46
CA SER A 33 -1.66 4.01 16.07
C SER A 33 -2.06 3.34 14.75
N THR A 34 -3.36 3.06 14.56
CA THR A 34 -3.87 2.49 13.30
C THR A 34 -3.63 3.46 12.14
N ARG A 35 -3.94 4.74 12.32
CA ARG A 35 -3.70 5.76 11.28
C ARG A 35 -2.22 5.84 10.88
N GLN A 36 -1.30 5.88 11.85
CA GLN A 36 0.14 5.92 11.58
C GLN A 36 0.63 4.65 10.84
N MET A 37 0.12 3.48 11.22
CA MET A 37 0.49 2.21 10.58
C MET A 37 -0.01 2.10 9.14
N LEU A 38 -1.18 2.67 8.84
CA LEU A 38 -1.68 2.74 7.47
C LEU A 38 -0.87 3.71 6.61
N GLU A 39 -0.43 4.83 7.19
CA GLU A 39 0.42 5.80 6.51
C GLU A 39 1.78 5.19 6.16
N SER A 40 2.40 4.45 7.09
CA SER A 40 3.66 3.74 6.81
C SER A 40 3.47 2.61 5.80
N SER A 41 2.37 1.84 5.90
CA SER A 41 2.11 0.73 4.97
C SER A 41 1.91 1.20 3.53
N ALA A 42 1.27 2.36 3.34
CA ALA A 42 1.08 2.95 2.02
C ALA A 42 2.40 3.45 1.43
N ALA A 43 3.25 4.09 2.25
CA ALA A 43 4.59 4.48 1.86
C ALA A 43 5.48 3.27 1.53
N ASP A 44 5.40 2.18 2.31
CA ASP A 44 6.16 0.95 2.05
C ASP A 44 5.73 0.27 0.74
N LEU A 45 4.42 0.26 0.45
CA LEU A 45 3.87 -0.23 -0.81
C LEU A 45 4.32 0.62 -2.00
N LEU A 46 4.27 1.94 -1.85
CA LEU A 46 4.78 2.92 -2.80
C LEU A 46 6.23 2.63 -3.16
N ASP A 47 7.09 2.61 -2.15
CA ASP A 47 8.51 2.32 -2.28
C ASP A 47 8.77 0.95 -2.95
N ALA A 48 7.92 -0.05 -2.68
CA ALA A 48 8.03 -1.35 -3.31
C ALA A 48 7.66 -1.32 -4.81
N VAL A 49 6.60 -0.59 -5.18
CA VAL A 49 6.20 -0.42 -6.59
C VAL A 49 7.23 0.42 -7.34
N ASP A 50 7.71 1.50 -6.73
CA ASP A 50 8.71 2.39 -7.30
C ASP A 50 10.00 1.62 -7.62
N ARG A 51 10.53 0.87 -6.64
CA ARG A 51 11.73 0.04 -6.83
C ARG A 51 11.52 -1.06 -7.88
N GLU A 52 10.36 -1.70 -7.89
CA GLU A 52 10.09 -2.77 -8.86
C GLU A 52 9.92 -2.22 -10.29
N ALA A 53 9.26 -1.06 -10.45
CA ALA A 53 9.11 -0.39 -11.73
C ALA A 53 10.46 0.08 -12.28
N ASP A 54 11.30 0.68 -11.42
CA ASP A 54 12.66 1.10 -11.74
C ASP A 54 13.51 -0.11 -12.16
N HIS A 55 13.57 -1.17 -11.35
CA HIS A 55 14.32 -2.39 -11.69
C HIS A 55 13.83 -3.08 -12.97
N GLN A 56 12.52 -3.13 -13.22
CA GLN A 56 12.01 -3.72 -14.46
C GLN A 56 12.42 -2.90 -15.68
N LEU A 57 12.37 -1.57 -15.58
CA LEU A 57 12.75 -0.68 -16.66
C LEU A 57 14.27 -0.72 -16.91
N GLU A 58 15.08 -0.66 -15.86
CA GLU A 58 16.53 -0.77 -15.92
C GLU A 58 16.94 -2.09 -16.60
N ARG A 59 16.42 -3.23 -16.14
CA ARG A 59 16.70 -4.55 -16.75
C ARG A 59 16.31 -4.62 -18.22
N ALA A 60 15.20 -3.98 -18.60
CA ALA A 60 14.75 -3.96 -19.98
C ALA A 60 15.68 -3.10 -20.86
N ILE A 61 16.12 -1.95 -20.36
CA ILE A 61 17.05 -1.05 -21.05
C ILE A 61 18.46 -1.64 -21.15
N GLU A 62 18.95 -2.28 -20.09
CA GLU A 62 20.23 -3.00 -20.11
C GLU A 62 20.20 -4.14 -21.13
N SER A 63 19.14 -4.94 -21.11
CA SER A 63 18.96 -6.02 -22.07
C SER A 63 18.93 -5.51 -23.52
N ALA A 64 18.21 -4.42 -23.78
CA ALA A 64 18.16 -3.81 -25.10
C ALA A 64 19.51 -3.20 -25.50
N THR A 65 20.21 -2.56 -24.57
CA THR A 65 21.56 -2.00 -24.76
C THR A 65 22.56 -3.09 -25.14
N MET A 66 22.54 -4.24 -24.44
CA MET A 66 23.38 -5.38 -24.78
C MET A 66 23.05 -5.93 -26.16
N ALA A 67 21.76 -6.10 -26.47
CA ALA A 67 21.31 -6.60 -27.77
C ALA A 67 21.76 -5.69 -28.93
N THR A 68 21.55 -4.39 -28.82
CA THR A 68 21.97 -3.43 -29.87
C THR A 68 23.49 -3.33 -29.97
N ALA A 69 24.21 -3.40 -28.84
CA ALA A 69 25.67 -3.40 -28.82
C ALA A 69 26.24 -4.64 -29.53
N ILE A 70 25.69 -5.83 -29.30
CA ILE A 70 26.11 -7.06 -29.97
C ILE A 70 25.90 -6.93 -31.49
N ILE A 71 24.69 -6.55 -31.91
CA ILE A 71 24.33 -6.50 -33.33
C ILE A 71 25.08 -5.40 -34.07
N SER A 72 25.35 -4.25 -33.43
CA SER A 72 26.12 -3.16 -34.04
C SER A 72 27.56 -3.54 -34.38
N ARG A 73 28.08 -4.63 -33.79
CA ARG A 73 29.41 -5.19 -34.03
C ARG A 73 29.40 -6.31 -35.08
N THR A 74 28.24 -6.71 -35.58
CA THR A 74 28.12 -7.78 -36.58
C THR A 74 28.19 -7.25 -38.02
N PRO A 75 28.53 -8.10 -39.02
CA PRO A 75 28.54 -7.69 -40.43
C PRO A 75 27.18 -7.22 -40.99
N LEU A 76 26.07 -7.42 -40.26
CA LEU A 76 24.74 -6.92 -40.62
C LEU A 76 24.71 -5.39 -40.78
N GLY A 77 25.56 -4.67 -40.02
CA GLY A 77 25.69 -3.22 -40.09
C GLY A 77 26.47 -2.70 -41.30
N ALA A 78 27.21 -3.57 -42.00
CA ALA A 78 28.06 -3.22 -43.13
C ALA A 78 27.54 -3.76 -44.49
N SER A 79 26.48 -4.58 -44.48
CA SER A 79 26.01 -5.33 -45.65
C SER A 79 25.09 -4.48 -46.55
N GLY A 80 25.46 -4.42 -47.84
CA GLY A 80 24.87 -3.53 -48.83
C GLY A 80 23.65 -4.08 -49.56
N ASN A 81 23.34 -5.39 -49.45
CA ASN A 81 22.23 -6.01 -50.18
C ASN A 81 21.30 -6.86 -49.28
N ALA A 82 20.06 -7.06 -49.75
CA ALA A 82 19.01 -7.75 -49.02
C ALA A 82 19.31 -9.22 -48.71
N LEU A 83 20.14 -9.88 -49.53
CA LEU A 83 20.47 -11.30 -49.39
C LEU A 83 21.45 -11.53 -48.24
N GLU A 84 22.47 -10.69 -48.12
CA GLU A 84 23.39 -10.68 -46.97
C GLU A 84 22.69 -10.35 -45.66
N ARG A 85 21.77 -9.37 -45.69
CA ARG A 85 20.94 -9.01 -44.53
C ARG A 85 20.07 -10.18 -44.08
N ARG A 86 19.52 -10.95 -45.01
CA ARG A 86 18.72 -12.15 -44.72
C ARG A 86 19.56 -13.31 -44.19
N ALA A 87 20.85 -13.39 -44.54
CA ALA A 87 21.76 -14.38 -43.97
C ALA A 87 22.05 -14.16 -42.47
N GLY A 88 21.85 -12.93 -41.95
CA GLY A 88 22.05 -12.62 -40.53
C GLY A 88 20.81 -12.77 -39.63
N LEU A 89 19.70 -13.28 -40.17
CA LEU A 89 18.47 -13.52 -39.41
C LEU A 89 18.65 -14.42 -38.18
N PRO A 90 19.41 -15.54 -38.24
CA PRO A 90 19.63 -16.38 -37.06
C PRO A 90 20.30 -15.63 -35.90
N GLN A 91 21.22 -14.69 -36.19
CA GLN A 91 21.86 -13.87 -35.16
C GLN A 91 20.88 -12.86 -34.55
N LEU A 92 20.02 -12.25 -35.38
CA LEU A 92 18.93 -11.39 -34.88
C LEU A 92 17.97 -12.18 -34.00
N GLN A 93 17.57 -13.38 -34.42
CA GLN A 93 16.70 -14.25 -33.64
C GLN A 93 17.35 -14.63 -32.30
N ALA A 94 18.56 -15.16 -32.31
CA ALA A 94 19.25 -15.58 -31.09
C ALA A 94 19.45 -14.41 -30.11
N THR A 95 19.75 -13.21 -30.62
CA THR A 95 19.89 -12.01 -29.79
C THR A 95 18.54 -11.55 -29.25
N LEU A 96 17.49 -11.55 -30.07
CA LEU A 96 16.13 -11.23 -29.63
C LEU A 96 15.64 -12.23 -28.56
N ASP A 97 15.98 -13.51 -28.71
CA ASP A 97 15.63 -14.61 -27.81
C ASP A 97 16.44 -14.68 -26.52
N SER A 98 17.55 -13.93 -26.43
CA SER A 98 18.32 -13.80 -25.19
C SER A 98 17.53 -13.15 -24.04
N SER A 99 16.44 -12.43 -24.35
CA SER A 99 15.61 -11.77 -23.35
C SER A 99 14.14 -11.69 -23.76
N SER A 100 13.24 -12.00 -22.83
CA SER A 100 11.80 -11.84 -23.02
C SER A 100 11.33 -10.38 -22.94
N LEU A 101 12.20 -9.46 -22.50
CA LEU A 101 11.91 -8.03 -22.38
C LEU A 101 12.00 -7.30 -23.73
N LEU A 102 12.60 -7.94 -24.74
CA LEU A 102 12.71 -7.41 -26.09
C LEU A 102 11.49 -7.77 -26.93
N THR A 103 10.97 -6.79 -27.66
CA THR A 103 9.84 -6.98 -28.58
C THR A 103 10.34 -7.14 -30.02
N SER A 104 11.31 -6.34 -30.43
CA SER A 104 11.90 -6.39 -31.76
C SER A 104 13.31 -5.86 -31.76
N LEU A 105 14.07 -6.27 -32.78
CA LEU A 105 15.44 -5.89 -33.04
C LEU A 105 15.57 -5.57 -34.54
N TYR A 106 16.21 -4.45 -34.87
CA TYR A 106 16.18 -3.95 -36.24
C TYR A 106 17.35 -3.04 -36.59
N LEU A 107 17.56 -2.89 -37.90
CA LEU A 107 18.59 -2.03 -38.48
C LEU A 107 17.94 -1.04 -39.45
N GLY A 108 18.27 0.24 -39.30
CA GLY A 108 17.96 1.28 -40.27
C GLY A 108 19.22 1.75 -40.97
N TYR A 109 19.12 1.94 -42.28
CA TYR A 109 20.25 2.31 -43.14
C TYR A 109 20.07 3.73 -43.69
N ALA A 110 21.17 4.40 -44.03
CA ALA A 110 21.16 5.77 -44.55
C ALA A 110 20.37 5.95 -45.85
N ASN A 111 20.26 4.89 -46.66
CA ASN A 111 19.45 4.88 -47.87
C ASN A 111 17.94 4.77 -47.60
N GLY A 112 17.52 4.64 -46.34
CA GLY A 112 16.12 4.46 -45.94
C GLY A 112 15.69 3.00 -45.83
N ASP A 113 16.58 2.04 -46.09
CA ASP A 113 16.26 0.63 -45.89
C ASP A 113 16.03 0.32 -44.42
N LEU A 114 15.22 -0.70 -44.18
CA LEU A 114 14.92 -1.23 -42.86
C LEU A 114 14.93 -2.76 -42.91
N LEU A 115 15.49 -3.37 -41.87
CA LEU A 115 15.30 -4.78 -41.56
C LEU A 115 14.91 -4.90 -40.09
N MET A 116 13.73 -5.47 -39.80
CA MET A 116 13.20 -5.59 -38.44
C MET A 116 12.68 -6.99 -38.18
N LEU A 117 13.22 -7.66 -37.17
CA LEU A 117 12.70 -8.91 -36.65
C LEU A 117 11.92 -8.63 -35.37
N ARG A 118 10.65 -9.03 -35.35
CA ARG A 118 9.74 -8.87 -34.21
C ARG A 118 9.29 -10.23 -33.72
N ARG A 119 9.19 -10.40 -32.41
CA ARG A 119 8.53 -11.58 -31.81
C ARG A 119 7.02 -11.33 -31.72
N LEU A 120 6.24 -12.35 -32.07
CA LEU A 120 4.80 -12.39 -31.85
C LEU A 120 4.55 -13.07 -30.49
N HIS A 121 4.37 -12.27 -29.43
CA HIS A 121 4.39 -12.77 -28.06
C HIS A 121 3.06 -13.37 -27.61
N ASP A 122 1.95 -12.81 -28.06
CA ASP A 122 0.62 -13.15 -27.58
C ASP A 122 -0.42 -13.16 -28.70
N GLN A 123 -1.64 -13.55 -28.34
CA GLN A 123 -2.77 -13.61 -29.26
C GLN A 123 -3.14 -12.22 -29.80
N ALA A 124 -2.85 -11.14 -29.07
CA ALA A 124 -3.12 -9.78 -29.53
C ALA A 124 -2.16 -9.39 -30.66
N ASP A 125 -0.87 -9.72 -30.55
CA ASP A 125 0.10 -9.54 -31.64
C ASP A 125 -0.28 -10.39 -32.86
N GLN A 126 -0.67 -11.66 -32.65
CA GLN A 126 -1.12 -12.52 -33.76
C GLN A 126 -2.36 -11.94 -34.46
N ALA A 127 -3.35 -11.48 -33.70
CA ALA A 127 -4.56 -10.89 -34.25
C ALA A 127 -4.28 -9.57 -35.00
N HIS A 128 -3.45 -8.69 -34.42
CA HIS A 128 -3.08 -7.39 -35.01
C HIS A 128 -2.45 -7.55 -36.40
N PHE A 129 -1.51 -8.49 -36.54
CA PHE A 129 -0.84 -8.76 -37.81
C PHE A 129 -1.55 -9.83 -38.66
N LYS A 130 -2.69 -10.36 -38.20
CA LYS A 130 -3.40 -11.49 -38.81
C LYS A 130 -2.45 -12.66 -39.10
N ALA A 131 -1.53 -12.93 -38.18
CA ALA A 131 -0.45 -13.90 -38.38
C ALA A 131 -1.00 -15.34 -38.45
N PRO A 132 -0.34 -16.24 -39.21
CA PRO A 132 -0.61 -17.68 -39.12
C PRO A 132 -0.43 -18.18 -37.67
N PRO A 133 -1.20 -19.18 -37.20
CA PRO A 133 -1.11 -19.68 -35.83
C PRO A 133 0.28 -20.16 -35.40
N GLU A 134 1.04 -20.71 -36.34
CA GLU A 134 2.40 -21.24 -36.14
C GLU A 134 3.47 -20.13 -36.12
N ALA A 135 3.14 -18.92 -36.55
CA ALA A 135 4.10 -17.83 -36.65
C ALA A 135 4.57 -17.38 -35.27
N ARG A 136 5.89 -17.32 -35.12
CA ARG A 136 6.59 -16.86 -33.91
C ARG A 136 7.29 -15.53 -34.11
N TYR A 137 7.69 -15.25 -35.35
CA TYR A 137 8.31 -13.98 -35.70
C TYR A 137 7.66 -13.34 -36.92
N LEU A 138 7.79 -12.02 -36.98
CA LEU A 138 7.47 -11.21 -38.13
C LEU A 138 8.74 -10.48 -38.54
N LEU A 139 9.22 -10.77 -39.75
CA LEU A 139 10.27 -9.99 -40.41
C LEU A 139 9.62 -8.90 -41.26
N GLN A 140 9.94 -7.65 -40.95
CA GLN A 140 9.51 -6.48 -41.68
C GLN A 140 10.72 -5.88 -42.39
N SER A 141 10.62 -5.63 -43.68
CA SER A 141 11.69 -4.98 -44.43
C SER A 141 11.18 -3.86 -45.33
N ILE A 142 12.04 -2.88 -45.55
CA ILE A 142 11.88 -1.85 -46.58
C ILE A 142 13.19 -1.81 -47.37
N GLU A 143 13.07 -1.91 -48.69
CA GLU A 143 14.19 -1.84 -49.61
C GLU A 143 13.94 -0.75 -50.65
N HIS A 144 14.81 0.25 -50.73
CA HIS A 144 14.78 1.26 -51.77
C HIS A 144 15.52 0.75 -53.00
N ARG A 145 14.75 0.47 -54.06
CA ARG A 145 15.26 -0.01 -55.35
C ARG A 145 15.04 1.06 -56.43
N ALA A 146 15.60 0.84 -57.62
CA ALA A 146 15.41 1.74 -58.77
C ALA A 146 13.93 1.94 -59.15
N GLU A 147 13.09 0.93 -58.91
CA GLU A 147 11.64 0.94 -59.18
C GLU A 147 10.81 1.63 -58.08
N GLY A 148 11.45 2.05 -56.97
CA GLY A 148 10.79 2.61 -55.80
C GLY A 148 10.99 1.78 -54.52
N PRO A 149 10.47 2.23 -53.37
CA PRO A 149 10.59 1.51 -52.11
C PRO A 149 9.64 0.30 -52.09
N ARG A 150 10.17 -0.87 -51.72
CA ARG A 150 9.40 -2.11 -51.55
C ARG A 150 9.37 -2.53 -50.10
N GLY A 151 8.18 -2.60 -49.52
CA GLY A 151 7.94 -3.08 -48.16
C GLY A 151 7.47 -4.52 -48.16
N ARG A 152 7.92 -5.34 -47.21
CA ARG A 152 7.47 -6.74 -47.09
C ARG A 152 7.31 -7.17 -45.64
N PHE A 153 6.25 -7.93 -45.37
CA PHE A 153 6.06 -8.68 -44.14
C PHE A 153 6.24 -10.16 -44.42
N VAL A 154 7.11 -10.83 -43.67
CA VAL A 154 7.35 -12.26 -43.75
C VAL A 154 7.10 -12.88 -42.38
N PHE A 155 6.09 -13.74 -42.30
CA PHE A 155 5.74 -14.49 -41.10
C PHE A 155 6.59 -15.75 -41.03
N LEU A 156 7.30 -15.92 -39.92
CA LEU A 156 8.26 -16.98 -39.71
C LEU A 156 7.85 -17.86 -38.52
N ASP A 157 8.09 -19.16 -38.62
CA ASP A 157 8.00 -20.07 -37.48
C ASP A 157 9.23 -19.99 -36.56
N ALA A 158 9.32 -20.91 -35.58
CA ALA A 158 10.43 -20.97 -34.63
C ALA A 158 11.80 -21.27 -35.28
N ASP A 159 11.79 -21.96 -36.43
CA ASP A 159 12.99 -22.38 -37.18
C ASP A 159 13.33 -21.40 -38.33
N LEU A 160 12.73 -20.20 -38.30
CA LEU A 160 12.84 -19.15 -39.30
C LEU A 160 12.40 -19.56 -40.71
N GLN A 161 11.52 -20.57 -40.82
CA GLN A 161 10.91 -20.93 -42.10
C GLN A 161 9.77 -19.97 -42.42
N SER A 162 9.70 -19.55 -43.69
CA SER A 162 8.64 -18.65 -44.16
C SER A 162 7.32 -19.39 -44.28
N LEU A 163 6.36 -19.00 -43.43
CA LEU A 163 4.98 -19.47 -43.47
C LEU A 163 4.14 -18.66 -44.47
N ARG A 164 4.39 -17.35 -44.55
CA ARG A 164 3.66 -16.43 -45.43
C ARG A 164 4.46 -15.15 -45.70
N GLU A 165 4.52 -14.73 -46.95
CA GLU A 165 5.09 -13.44 -47.37
C GLU A 165 4.00 -12.53 -47.94
N GLU A 166 4.04 -11.25 -47.60
CA GLU A 166 3.11 -10.23 -48.08
C GLU A 166 3.85 -8.96 -48.47
N ASP A 167 3.62 -8.47 -49.69
CA ASP A 167 4.07 -7.13 -50.08
C ASP A 167 3.20 -6.06 -49.39
N GLN A 168 3.86 -5.05 -48.83
CA GLN A 168 3.26 -3.99 -48.01
C GLN A 168 3.65 -2.62 -48.58
N PRO A 169 3.09 -2.21 -49.74
CA PRO A 169 3.47 -0.96 -50.41
C PRO A 169 3.11 0.28 -49.57
N GLY A 170 1.98 0.26 -48.86
CA GLY A 170 1.59 1.34 -47.95
C GLY A 170 2.53 1.51 -46.77
N TYR A 171 3.13 0.41 -46.29
CA TYR A 171 4.15 0.47 -45.23
C TYR A 171 5.42 1.17 -45.73
N ALA A 172 5.93 0.77 -46.89
CA ALA A 172 7.12 1.38 -47.49
C ALA A 172 6.92 2.86 -47.88
N ALA A 173 5.71 3.25 -48.28
CA ALA A 173 5.41 4.64 -48.61
C ALA A 173 5.31 5.54 -47.37
N ALA A 174 4.91 4.99 -46.21
CA ALA A 174 4.57 5.78 -45.03
C ALA A 174 5.58 5.71 -43.89
N TYR A 175 6.56 4.80 -43.94
CA TYR A 175 7.59 4.65 -42.91
C TYR A 175 8.99 4.90 -43.45
N ASP A 176 9.68 5.90 -42.89
CA ASP A 176 11.11 6.14 -43.12
C ASP A 176 11.88 6.08 -41.79
N PRO A 177 12.81 5.12 -41.59
CA PRO A 177 13.57 4.99 -40.36
C PRO A 177 14.38 6.24 -40.00
N ARG A 178 14.83 7.02 -40.99
CA ARG A 178 15.73 8.17 -40.80
C ARG A 178 15.06 9.36 -40.14
N THR A 179 13.73 9.41 -40.21
CA THR A 179 12.93 10.46 -39.58
C THR A 179 12.62 10.16 -38.11
N ARG A 180 12.87 8.92 -37.65
CA ARG A 180 12.44 8.46 -36.33
C ARG A 180 13.43 8.88 -35.24
N PRO A 181 12.96 9.15 -34.00
CA PRO A 181 13.82 9.56 -32.88
C PRO A 181 14.99 8.59 -32.68
N TRP A 182 14.70 7.30 -32.62
CA TRP A 182 15.70 6.25 -32.41
C TRP A 182 16.90 6.30 -33.38
N TYR A 183 16.67 6.66 -34.65
CA TYR A 183 17.74 6.76 -35.66
C TYR A 183 18.49 8.09 -35.52
N ARG A 184 17.75 9.20 -35.43
CA ARG A 184 18.32 10.56 -35.34
C ARG A 184 19.12 10.77 -34.05
N ASP A 185 18.60 10.29 -32.93
CA ASP A 185 19.20 10.44 -31.61
C ASP A 185 20.51 9.66 -31.53
N ALA A 186 20.53 8.42 -32.04
CA ALA A 186 21.73 7.59 -32.05
C ALA A 186 22.85 8.17 -32.92
N LEU A 187 22.53 8.67 -34.12
CA LEU A 187 23.52 9.31 -34.99
C LEU A 187 24.01 10.65 -34.45
N SER A 188 23.12 11.45 -33.86
CA SER A 188 23.50 12.77 -33.32
C SER A 188 24.38 12.67 -32.08
N ARG A 189 24.16 11.69 -31.20
CA ARG A 189 24.98 11.47 -30.01
C ARG A 189 26.22 10.60 -30.27
N GLY A 190 26.23 9.80 -31.34
CA GLY A 190 27.37 8.94 -31.70
C GLY A 190 27.60 7.76 -30.75
N GLY A 191 26.60 7.38 -29.95
CA GLY A 191 26.67 6.31 -28.96
C GLY A 191 25.31 5.68 -28.68
N THR A 192 25.24 4.76 -27.73
CA THR A 192 23.96 4.15 -27.33
C THR A 192 23.06 5.19 -26.67
N VAL A 193 21.80 5.27 -27.12
CA VAL A 193 20.80 6.19 -26.60
C VAL A 193 19.48 5.47 -26.38
N THR A 194 18.71 6.00 -25.44
CA THR A 194 17.33 5.58 -25.20
C THR A 194 16.42 6.72 -25.64
N SER A 195 15.56 6.45 -26.62
CA SER A 195 14.59 7.44 -27.13
C SER A 195 13.56 7.82 -26.06
N GLU A 196 12.99 9.03 -26.16
CA GLU A 196 11.77 9.33 -25.40
C GLU A 196 10.64 8.37 -25.79
N PRO A 197 9.68 8.11 -24.88
CA PRO A 197 8.44 7.43 -25.21
C PRO A 197 7.75 7.97 -26.47
N TYR A 198 7.37 7.07 -27.37
CA TYR A 198 6.60 7.40 -28.57
C TYR A 198 5.68 6.25 -29.01
N VAL A 199 4.75 6.54 -29.93
CA VAL A 199 3.88 5.50 -30.49
C VAL A 199 4.59 4.81 -31.65
N PHE A 200 4.76 3.48 -31.54
CA PHE A 200 5.35 2.66 -32.59
C PHE A 200 4.47 2.62 -33.84
N PHE A 201 5.10 2.65 -35.01
CA PHE A 201 4.40 2.81 -36.27
C PHE A 201 3.52 1.61 -36.63
N THR A 202 4.05 0.39 -36.48
CA THR A 202 3.39 -0.84 -36.95
C THR A 202 2.42 -1.41 -35.93
N THR A 203 2.78 -1.43 -34.65
CA THR A 203 1.93 -1.96 -33.57
C THR A 203 0.94 -0.94 -33.01
N ARG A 204 1.19 0.37 -33.21
CA ARG A 204 0.43 1.46 -32.59
C ARG A 204 0.42 1.42 -31.06
N LYS A 205 1.40 0.74 -30.47
CA LYS A 205 1.63 0.69 -29.01
C LYS A 205 2.62 1.78 -28.60
N VAL A 206 2.50 2.28 -27.38
CA VAL A 206 3.47 3.19 -26.78
C VAL A 206 4.72 2.39 -26.36
N GLY A 207 5.89 2.94 -26.64
CA GLY A 207 7.15 2.22 -26.54
C GLY A 207 8.36 3.14 -26.40
N MET A 208 9.49 2.53 -26.04
CA MET A 208 10.81 3.13 -26.12
C MET A 208 11.73 2.22 -26.91
N THR A 209 12.65 2.84 -27.64
CA THR A 209 13.69 2.15 -28.39
C THR A 209 15.05 2.51 -27.79
N VAL A 210 15.86 1.50 -27.49
CA VAL A 210 17.31 1.66 -27.28
C VAL A 210 18.00 1.52 -28.62
N SER A 211 18.93 2.43 -28.94
CA SER A 211 19.57 2.48 -30.25
C SER A 211 21.07 2.66 -30.14
N THR A 212 21.82 1.93 -30.95
CA THR A 212 23.28 2.00 -31.01
C THR A 212 23.72 2.18 -32.48
N PRO A 213 24.52 3.21 -32.79
CA PRO A 213 25.06 3.38 -34.13
C PRO A 213 26.11 2.30 -34.44
N VAL A 214 26.15 1.85 -35.68
CA VAL A 214 27.17 0.93 -36.19
C VAL A 214 28.48 1.71 -36.40
N PRO A 215 29.61 1.26 -35.84
CA PRO A 215 30.89 1.93 -36.07
C PRO A 215 31.28 1.98 -37.55
N GLY A 216 31.62 3.18 -38.05
CA GLY A 216 32.12 3.35 -39.43
C GLY A 216 31.07 3.23 -40.54
N ALA A 217 29.79 3.06 -40.19
CA ALA A 217 28.69 2.98 -41.16
C ALA A 217 27.51 3.86 -40.71
N PRO A 218 26.77 4.52 -41.62
CA PRO A 218 25.60 5.32 -41.28
C PRO A 218 24.36 4.42 -41.09
N VAL A 219 24.50 3.42 -40.21
CA VAL A 219 23.51 2.40 -39.87
C VAL A 219 23.28 2.45 -38.36
N VAL A 220 22.02 2.32 -37.94
CA VAL A 220 21.66 2.30 -36.53
C VAL A 220 20.90 1.02 -36.24
N VAL A 221 21.30 0.35 -35.16
CA VAL A 221 20.58 -0.78 -34.60
C VAL A 221 19.63 -0.28 -33.54
N GLY A 222 18.36 -0.66 -33.61
CA GLY A 222 17.34 -0.36 -32.60
C GLY A 222 16.79 -1.64 -31.98
N ALA A 223 16.44 -1.57 -30.70
CA ALA A 223 15.71 -2.60 -29.98
C ALA A 223 14.52 -1.98 -29.24
N ASP A 224 13.33 -2.51 -29.48
CA ASP A 224 12.11 -2.07 -28.81
C ASP A 224 11.88 -2.89 -27.54
N ILE A 225 11.58 -2.18 -26.45
CA ILE A 225 11.30 -2.78 -25.15
C ILE A 225 9.80 -3.07 -25.01
N ARG A 226 9.49 -4.21 -24.39
CA ARG A 226 8.13 -4.59 -23.99
C ARG A 226 7.75 -3.85 -22.72
N LEU A 227 6.68 -3.06 -22.75
CA LEU A 227 6.27 -2.21 -21.62
C LEU A 227 4.91 -2.63 -21.04
N GLU A 228 4.20 -3.52 -21.71
CA GLU A 228 2.96 -4.11 -21.21
C GLU A 228 3.17 -4.84 -19.87
N THR A 229 4.40 -5.27 -19.58
CA THR A 229 4.79 -5.82 -18.28
C THR A 229 4.68 -4.78 -17.15
N LEU A 230 4.95 -3.50 -17.40
CA LEU A 230 4.77 -2.43 -16.42
C LEU A 230 3.29 -2.19 -16.12
N GLY A 231 2.43 -2.22 -17.14
CA GLY A 231 0.97 -2.14 -16.94
C GLY A 231 0.44 -3.32 -16.10
N ALA A 232 0.96 -4.53 -16.34
CA ALA A 232 0.64 -5.71 -15.53
C ALA A 232 1.17 -5.62 -14.10
N LEU A 233 2.36 -5.03 -13.91
CA LEU A 233 2.92 -4.72 -12.58
C LEU A 233 1.96 -3.80 -11.82
N PHE A 234 1.55 -2.68 -12.41
CA PHE A 234 0.60 -1.75 -11.78
C PHE A 234 -0.71 -2.45 -11.43
N LYS A 235 -1.26 -3.23 -12.35
CA LYS A 235 -2.48 -4.00 -12.09
C LYS A 235 -2.34 -4.98 -10.91
N SER A 236 -1.18 -5.62 -10.76
CA SER A 236 -0.95 -6.58 -9.67
C SER A 236 -0.58 -5.92 -8.33
N ALA A 237 0.07 -4.76 -8.38
CA ALA A 237 0.40 -3.95 -7.20
C ALA A 237 -0.82 -3.22 -6.61
N ARG A 238 -1.89 -3.05 -7.39
CA ARG A 238 -3.11 -2.36 -6.97
C ARG A 238 -3.76 -3.05 -5.77
N ARG A 239 -3.63 -2.43 -4.58
CA ARG A 239 -4.21 -2.95 -3.32
C ARG A 239 -5.64 -2.47 -3.06
N THR A 240 -5.97 -1.27 -3.50
CA THR A 240 -7.32 -0.70 -3.37
C THR A 240 -7.94 -0.48 -4.75
N PRO A 241 -9.27 -0.64 -4.91
CA PRO A 241 -9.93 -0.64 -6.21
C PRO A 241 -9.64 0.58 -7.09
N ASP A 242 -9.64 1.78 -6.50
CA ASP A 242 -9.54 3.04 -7.22
C ASP A 242 -8.12 3.62 -7.24
N THR A 243 -7.11 2.91 -6.70
CA THR A 243 -5.71 3.31 -6.81
C THR A 243 -5.31 3.46 -8.28
N GLN A 244 -4.72 4.62 -8.63
CA GLN A 244 -4.25 4.94 -9.97
C GLN A 244 -2.73 4.98 -10.00
N MET A 245 -2.13 4.27 -10.96
CA MET A 245 -0.69 4.24 -11.22
C MET A 245 -0.41 4.58 -12.68
N ALA A 246 0.49 5.52 -12.91
CA ALA A 246 0.93 5.85 -14.26
C ALA A 246 2.41 6.23 -14.29
N LEU A 247 3.13 5.75 -15.29
CA LEU A 247 4.45 6.28 -15.63
C LEU A 247 4.25 7.39 -16.65
N VAL A 248 4.83 8.56 -16.43
CA VAL A 248 4.66 9.73 -17.28
C VAL A 248 5.99 10.40 -17.63
N THR A 249 6.03 11.05 -18.78
CA THR A 249 7.16 11.92 -19.15
C THR A 249 7.11 13.25 -18.37
N PRO A 250 8.21 14.02 -18.32
CA PRO A 250 8.23 15.34 -17.68
C PRO A 250 7.22 16.34 -18.29
N ASP A 251 6.85 16.16 -19.56
CA ASP A 251 5.79 16.95 -20.21
C ASP A 251 4.37 16.38 -19.98
N ALA A 252 4.22 15.49 -19.00
CA ALA A 252 2.97 14.88 -18.56
C ALA A 252 2.25 14.01 -19.62
N ARG A 253 3.01 13.35 -20.51
CA ARG A 253 2.47 12.31 -21.41
C ARG A 253 2.46 10.95 -20.70
N LEU A 254 1.36 10.20 -20.85
CA LEU A 254 1.15 8.86 -20.31
C LEU A 254 2.00 7.84 -21.07
N PHE A 255 2.94 7.23 -20.37
CA PHE A 255 3.83 6.22 -20.91
C PHE A 255 3.41 4.79 -20.56
N ALA A 256 3.08 4.53 -19.29
CA ALA A 256 2.57 3.25 -18.83
C ALA A 256 1.37 3.44 -17.90
N HIS A 257 0.40 2.54 -17.99
CA HIS A 257 -0.85 2.53 -17.22
C HIS A 257 -1.40 1.09 -17.25
N GLU A 258 -2.22 0.72 -16.26
CA GLU A 258 -2.86 -0.61 -16.22
C GLU A 258 -3.78 -0.87 -17.43
N ASP A 259 -4.37 0.19 -17.98
CA ASP A 259 -5.20 0.18 -19.18
C ASP A 259 -4.41 0.74 -20.38
N PRO A 260 -3.95 -0.11 -21.32
CA PRO A 260 -3.13 0.31 -22.45
C PRO A 260 -3.90 1.18 -23.47
N HIS A 261 -5.23 1.14 -23.50
CA HIS A 261 -6.03 1.96 -24.41
C HIS A 261 -6.05 3.45 -24.04
N ARG A 262 -5.62 3.77 -22.81
CA ARG A 262 -5.50 5.16 -22.32
C ARG A 262 -4.16 5.80 -22.64
N LEU A 263 -3.21 5.04 -23.18
CA LEU A 263 -1.86 5.55 -23.43
C LEU A 263 -1.76 6.39 -24.71
N TYR A 264 -2.65 6.18 -25.67
CA TYR A 264 -2.58 6.84 -26.97
C TYR A 264 -3.95 7.25 -27.50
N LEU A 265 -3.92 8.16 -28.47
CA LEU A 265 -5.05 8.52 -29.31
C LEU A 265 -4.73 8.08 -30.73
N LEU A 266 -5.64 7.33 -31.33
CA LEU A 266 -5.60 7.01 -32.75
C LEU A 266 -6.10 8.25 -33.49
N ALA A 267 -5.17 9.09 -33.97
CA ALA A 267 -5.38 10.27 -34.81
C ALA A 267 -6.09 11.51 -34.21
N PRO A 268 -5.40 12.32 -33.38
CA PRO A 268 -5.92 13.62 -32.93
C PRO A 268 -5.11 14.86 -33.40
N ASP A 269 -4.04 14.71 -34.19
CA ASP A 269 -3.25 15.85 -34.70
C ASP A 269 -3.57 16.16 -36.18
N ALA A 270 -3.13 17.33 -36.68
CA ALA A 270 -3.35 17.76 -38.06
C ALA A 270 -2.71 16.82 -39.11
N SER A 271 -1.84 15.90 -38.69
CA SER A 271 -1.19 14.90 -39.54
C SER A 271 -1.89 13.52 -39.50
N GLY A 272 -2.90 13.34 -38.65
CA GLY A 272 -3.62 12.07 -38.48
C GLY A 272 -2.79 10.96 -37.83
N GLN A 273 -1.65 11.28 -37.22
CA GLN A 273 -0.76 10.29 -36.62
C GLN A 273 -1.17 9.98 -35.17
N PRO A 274 -1.01 8.72 -34.73
CA PRO A 274 -1.20 8.37 -33.32
C PRO A 274 -0.17 9.08 -32.44
N ARG A 275 -0.65 9.66 -31.33
CA ARG A 275 0.19 10.27 -30.31
C ARG A 275 -0.16 9.78 -28.92
N MET A 276 0.76 9.95 -27.99
CA MET A 276 0.52 9.67 -26.57
C MET A 276 -0.54 10.61 -26.00
N ARG A 277 -1.34 10.11 -25.07
CA ARG A 277 -2.24 10.94 -24.26
C ARG A 277 -1.44 11.68 -23.21
N THR A 278 -1.91 12.86 -22.85
CA THR A 278 -1.44 13.54 -21.64
C THR A 278 -2.26 13.12 -20.42
N LEU A 279 -1.76 13.42 -19.23
CA LEU A 279 -2.52 13.27 -17.99
C LEU A 279 -3.89 13.97 -18.04
N ALA A 280 -3.98 15.13 -18.69
CA ALA A 280 -5.24 15.85 -18.91
C ALA A 280 -6.24 15.09 -19.81
N GLU A 281 -5.76 14.19 -20.66
CA GLU A 281 -6.55 13.36 -21.59
C GLU A 281 -6.76 11.93 -21.09
N SER A 282 -6.31 11.63 -19.86
CA SER A 282 -6.39 10.29 -19.27
C SER A 282 -7.82 9.78 -19.12
N GLY A 283 -8.79 10.69 -18.97
CA GLY A 283 -10.17 10.36 -18.62
C GLY A 283 -10.31 9.84 -17.19
N ILE A 284 -9.34 10.15 -16.32
CA ILE A 284 -9.31 9.81 -14.90
C ILE A 284 -9.14 11.12 -14.13
N PRO A 285 -10.16 11.61 -13.40
CA PRO A 285 -10.16 12.95 -12.80
C PRO A 285 -8.92 13.28 -11.97
N VAL A 286 -8.48 12.33 -11.13
CA VAL A 286 -7.30 12.53 -10.27
C VAL A 286 -6.01 12.72 -11.08
N LEU A 287 -5.84 11.94 -12.16
CA LEU A 287 -4.68 12.04 -13.04
C LEU A 287 -4.72 13.35 -13.85
N GLN A 288 -5.92 13.79 -14.28
CA GLN A 288 -6.09 15.08 -14.95
C GLN A 288 -5.67 16.25 -14.08
N ALA A 289 -6.04 16.23 -12.79
CA ALA A 289 -5.65 17.26 -11.84
C ALA A 289 -4.12 17.37 -11.65
N LEU A 290 -3.39 16.27 -11.82
CA LEU A 290 -1.93 16.22 -11.69
C LEU A 290 -1.16 16.72 -12.92
N HIS A 291 -1.83 17.00 -14.04
CA HIS A 291 -1.16 17.42 -15.27
C HIS A 291 -0.28 18.67 -15.09
N GLY A 292 -0.81 19.69 -14.39
CA GLY A 292 -0.07 20.92 -14.12
C GLY A 292 1.10 20.71 -13.16
N THR A 293 0.89 19.90 -12.12
CA THR A 293 1.89 19.57 -11.10
C THR A 293 3.10 18.87 -11.73
N VAL A 294 2.88 17.83 -12.54
CA VAL A 294 3.97 17.08 -13.20
C VAL A 294 4.81 17.99 -14.10
N LYS A 295 4.18 18.89 -14.86
CA LYS A 295 4.90 19.81 -15.77
C LYS A 295 5.70 20.89 -15.05
N ALA A 296 5.31 21.24 -13.82
CA ALA A 296 5.97 22.26 -13.02
C ALA A 296 7.07 21.67 -12.12
N LEU A 297 7.07 20.36 -11.91
CA LEU A 297 8.04 19.64 -11.07
C LEU A 297 9.39 19.55 -11.78
N ASP A 298 10.48 19.73 -11.04
CA ASP A 298 11.80 19.38 -11.56
C ASP A 298 11.86 17.86 -11.82
N PRO A 299 12.40 17.39 -12.97
CA PRO A 299 12.42 15.96 -13.30
C PRO A 299 13.13 15.04 -12.31
N LYS A 300 13.83 15.58 -11.30
CA LYS A 300 14.53 14.83 -10.25
C LYS A 300 13.89 14.94 -8.88
N ASP A 301 12.83 15.72 -8.73
CA ASP A 301 12.22 15.97 -7.44
C ASP A 301 11.09 14.98 -7.15
N ASN A 302 11.01 14.56 -5.89
CA ASN A 302 9.85 13.85 -5.38
C ASN A 302 8.76 14.85 -5.00
N HIS A 303 7.50 14.52 -5.27
CA HIS A 303 6.38 15.33 -4.83
C HIS A 303 5.29 14.47 -4.19
N THR A 304 4.92 14.82 -2.95
CA THR A 304 3.76 14.23 -2.28
C THR A 304 2.76 15.31 -1.91
N ALA A 305 1.48 15.04 -2.10
CA ALA A 305 0.42 15.98 -1.80
C ALA A 305 -0.89 15.26 -1.44
N THR A 306 -1.81 16.02 -0.86
CA THR A 306 -3.21 15.63 -0.77
C THR A 306 -4.02 16.56 -1.65
N LEU A 307 -4.93 16.01 -2.44
CA LEU A 307 -5.77 16.77 -3.35
C LEU A 307 -7.21 16.28 -3.29
N GLN A 308 -8.13 17.23 -3.39
CA GLN A 308 -9.56 16.94 -3.40
C GLN A 308 -10.06 16.98 -4.83
N VAL A 309 -10.53 15.84 -5.35
CA VAL A 309 -11.04 15.68 -6.72
C VAL A 309 -12.33 14.89 -6.67
N ASP A 310 -13.37 15.39 -7.33
CA ASP A 310 -14.74 14.83 -7.33
C ASP A 310 -15.30 14.55 -5.92
N GLY A 311 -14.99 15.45 -4.98
CA GLY A 311 -15.44 15.34 -3.58
C GLY A 311 -14.76 14.22 -2.79
N ARG A 312 -13.73 13.58 -3.34
CA ARG A 312 -12.89 12.59 -2.66
C ARG A 312 -11.51 13.17 -2.40
N ASP A 313 -10.96 12.88 -1.23
CA ASP A 313 -9.58 13.21 -0.89
C ASP A 313 -8.66 12.12 -1.43
N TRP A 314 -7.59 12.53 -2.10
CA TRP A 314 -6.60 11.65 -2.70
C TRP A 314 -5.23 11.98 -2.14
N ARG A 315 -4.48 10.96 -1.75
CA ARG A 315 -3.05 11.09 -1.53
C ARG A 315 -2.31 10.76 -2.80
N VAL A 316 -1.39 11.63 -3.18
CA VAL A 316 -0.59 11.47 -4.39
C VAL A 316 0.89 11.47 -4.08
N SER A 317 1.61 10.67 -4.85
CA SER A 317 3.06 10.66 -4.90
C SER A 317 3.51 10.71 -6.35
N ILE A 318 4.55 11.49 -6.62
CA ILE A 318 5.22 11.60 -7.90
C ILE A 318 6.70 11.36 -7.60
N THR A 319 7.23 10.24 -8.08
CA THR A 319 8.62 9.83 -7.85
C THR A 319 9.35 9.75 -9.20
N PRO A 320 10.56 10.32 -9.37
CA PRO A 320 11.33 10.21 -10.58
C PRO A 320 11.95 8.82 -10.72
N ILE A 321 11.98 8.33 -11.96
CA ILE A 321 12.65 7.10 -12.39
C ILE A 321 13.71 7.51 -13.39
N GLU A 322 14.97 7.29 -13.05
CA GLU A 322 16.10 7.62 -13.91
C GLU A 322 16.23 6.60 -15.03
N ILE A 323 16.50 7.09 -16.25
CA ILE A 323 16.70 6.23 -17.41
C ILE A 323 18.09 6.42 -17.99
N THR A 324 18.86 5.35 -18.03
CA THR A 324 20.18 5.35 -18.67
C THR A 324 20.07 5.74 -20.14
N GLY A 325 20.76 6.81 -20.52
CA GLY A 325 20.82 7.30 -21.91
C GLY A 325 19.52 7.94 -22.42
N GLY A 326 18.51 8.12 -21.57
CA GLY A 326 17.20 8.70 -21.90
C GLY A 326 16.83 9.89 -21.02
N ILE A 327 15.56 10.27 -21.07
CA ILE A 327 14.97 11.28 -20.17
C ILE A 327 14.44 10.61 -18.90
N PRO A 328 14.51 11.28 -17.74
CA PRO A 328 13.83 10.78 -16.53
C PRO A 328 12.32 10.73 -16.77
N LEU A 329 11.66 9.74 -16.14
CA LEU A 329 10.21 9.61 -16.10
C LEU A 329 9.72 9.85 -14.68
N HIS A 330 8.43 10.09 -14.50
CA HIS A 330 7.79 10.17 -13.19
C HIS A 330 6.78 9.05 -13.02
N LEU A 331 6.88 8.30 -11.94
CA LEU A 331 5.85 7.40 -11.48
C LEU A 331 4.86 8.19 -10.63
N VAL A 332 3.62 8.26 -11.13
CA VAL A 332 2.50 8.92 -10.48
C VAL A 332 1.64 7.85 -9.81
N LEU A 333 1.49 7.95 -8.49
CA LEU A 333 0.52 7.19 -7.71
C LEU A 333 -0.54 8.12 -7.14
N ALA A 334 -1.80 7.71 -7.21
CA ALA A 334 -2.89 8.33 -6.48
C ALA A 334 -3.76 7.28 -5.79
N ILE A 335 -3.92 7.40 -4.47
CA ILE A 335 -4.75 6.52 -3.65
C ILE A 335 -5.86 7.36 -2.98
N PRO A 336 -7.14 6.96 -3.06
CA PRO A 336 -8.20 7.62 -2.31
C PRO A 336 -8.04 7.40 -0.80
N ASP A 337 -8.20 8.47 -0.01
CA ASP A 337 -8.06 8.43 1.45
C ASP A 337 -9.11 7.55 2.13
N ASP A 338 -10.32 7.49 1.57
CA ASP A 338 -11.40 6.64 2.06
C ASP A 338 -11.11 5.14 1.89
N GLU A 339 -10.45 4.76 0.78
CA GLU A 339 -10.05 3.37 0.54
C GLU A 339 -8.84 2.96 1.40
N LEU A 340 -7.88 3.87 1.54
CA LEU A 340 -6.75 3.69 2.43
C LEU A 340 -7.28 3.39 3.85
N LEU A 341 -8.18 4.24 4.33
CA LEU A 341 -8.74 4.13 5.67
C LEU A 341 -9.87 3.10 5.79
N ALA A 342 -10.37 2.49 4.71
CA ALA A 342 -11.47 1.52 4.80
C ALA A 342 -11.10 0.32 5.69
N GLN A 343 -9.85 -0.17 5.61
CA GLN A 343 -9.34 -1.18 6.53
C GLN A 343 -9.24 -0.65 7.96
N ALA A 344 -8.87 0.63 8.14
CA ALA A 344 -8.85 1.31 9.43
C ALA A 344 -10.25 1.46 10.05
N HIS A 345 -11.27 1.73 9.23
CA HIS A 345 -12.66 1.88 9.66
C HIS A 345 -13.25 0.56 10.15
N ALA A 346 -12.92 -0.56 9.51
CA ALA A 346 -13.29 -1.89 9.99
C ALA A 346 -12.66 -2.20 11.36
N VAL A 347 -11.38 -1.85 11.54
CA VAL A 347 -10.68 -1.96 12.84
C VAL A 347 -11.28 -1.01 13.88
N ARG A 348 -11.75 0.17 13.49
CA ARG A 348 -12.41 1.15 14.37
C ARG A 348 -13.70 0.60 14.96
N ALA A 349 -14.59 0.03 14.13
CA ALA A 349 -15.84 -0.55 14.62
C ALA A 349 -15.57 -1.71 15.59
N ARG A 350 -14.63 -2.59 15.25
CA ARG A 350 -14.19 -3.69 16.12
C ARG A 350 -13.65 -3.16 17.46
N SER A 351 -12.80 -2.14 17.43
CA SER A 351 -12.19 -1.53 18.62
C SER A 351 -13.21 -0.81 19.50
N LEU A 352 -14.23 -0.18 18.90
CA LEU A 352 -15.32 0.44 19.65
C LEU A 352 -16.17 -0.61 20.36
N TRP A 353 -16.49 -1.71 19.69
CA TRP A 353 -17.24 -2.81 20.32
C TRP A 353 -16.45 -3.50 21.43
N THR A 354 -15.15 -3.74 21.24
CA THR A 354 -14.30 -4.32 22.31
C THR A 354 -14.15 -3.35 23.47
N ALA A 355 -13.92 -2.05 23.23
CA ALA A 355 -13.87 -1.04 24.28
C ALA A 355 -15.19 -0.91 25.04
N LEU A 356 -16.33 -0.93 24.33
CA LEU A 356 -17.66 -0.90 24.94
C LEU A 356 -17.89 -2.14 25.82
N LEU A 357 -17.50 -3.33 25.34
CA LEU A 357 -17.66 -4.57 26.08
C LEU A 357 -16.78 -4.61 27.34
N ILE A 358 -15.53 -4.13 27.24
CA ILE A 358 -14.62 -3.97 28.40
C ILE A 358 -15.19 -2.95 29.39
N ALA A 359 -15.72 -1.82 28.91
CA ALA A 359 -16.33 -0.81 29.77
C ALA A 359 -17.57 -1.35 30.51
N LEU A 360 -18.44 -2.09 29.81
CA LEU A 360 -19.62 -2.71 30.42
C LEU A 360 -19.23 -3.76 31.46
N LEU A 361 -18.24 -4.60 31.15
CA LEU A 361 -17.69 -5.58 32.08
C LEU A 361 -17.06 -4.90 33.31
N ALA A 362 -16.31 -3.82 33.12
CA ALA A 362 -15.72 -3.04 34.19
C ALA A 362 -16.77 -2.42 35.11
N ILE A 363 -17.86 -1.87 34.57
CA ILE A 363 -18.99 -1.36 35.36
C ILE A 363 -19.56 -2.47 36.23
N VAL A 364 -19.80 -3.66 35.67
CA VAL A 364 -20.29 -4.82 36.43
C VAL A 364 -19.32 -5.20 37.56
N VAL A 365 -18.03 -5.30 37.27
CA VAL A 365 -16.99 -5.62 38.27
C VAL A 365 -16.92 -4.56 39.37
N VAL A 366 -16.93 -3.27 39.03
CA VAL A 366 -16.88 -2.17 39.99
C VAL A 366 -18.13 -2.17 40.88
N VAL A 367 -19.32 -2.37 40.33
CA VAL A 367 -20.55 -2.45 41.10
C VAL A 367 -20.54 -3.64 42.05
N LEU A 368 -20.08 -4.82 41.60
CA LEU A 368 -19.95 -6.00 42.43
C LEU A 368 -18.92 -5.81 43.56
N ALA A 369 -17.74 -5.27 43.24
CA ALA A 369 -16.69 -4.99 44.21
C ALA A 369 -17.14 -3.94 45.24
N SER A 370 -17.75 -2.85 44.79
CA SER A 370 -18.27 -1.79 45.66
C SER A 370 -19.34 -2.31 46.62
N ARG A 371 -20.23 -3.20 46.14
CA ARG A 371 -21.23 -3.88 47.00
C ARG A 371 -20.57 -4.80 48.02
N ARG A 372 -19.53 -5.55 47.64
CA ARG A 372 -18.77 -6.42 48.55
C ARG A 372 -18.09 -5.65 49.68
N VAL A 373 -17.54 -4.47 49.40
CA VAL A 373 -16.87 -3.63 50.41
C VAL A 373 -17.88 -2.87 51.26
N SER A 374 -18.89 -2.25 50.63
CA SER A 374 -19.76 -1.28 51.31
C SER A 374 -20.84 -1.92 52.18
N THR A 375 -21.24 -3.16 51.89
CA THR A 375 -22.32 -3.84 52.64
C THR A 375 -21.86 -4.23 54.05
N PRO A 376 -20.71 -4.88 54.26
CA PRO A 376 -20.20 -5.19 55.60
C PRO A 376 -19.90 -3.93 56.41
N LEU A 377 -19.30 -2.91 55.80
CA LEU A 377 -19.03 -1.63 56.48
C LEU A 377 -20.31 -0.94 56.97
N ARG A 378 -21.41 -1.00 56.22
CA ARG A 378 -22.71 -0.52 56.68
C ARG A 378 -23.27 -1.34 57.84
N GLY A 379 -23.08 -2.65 57.81
CA GLY A 379 -23.43 -3.53 58.93
C GLY A 379 -22.69 -3.12 60.20
N LEU A 380 -21.37 -2.94 60.12
CA LEU A 380 -20.56 -2.47 61.25
C LEU A 380 -20.93 -1.06 61.72
N ALA A 381 -21.26 -0.16 60.80
CA ALA A 381 -21.76 1.16 61.16
C ALA A 381 -23.10 1.09 61.94
N ALA A 382 -23.99 0.17 61.56
CA ALA A 382 -25.24 -0.07 62.30
C ALA A 382 -24.96 -0.67 63.69
N GLU A 383 -24.00 -1.58 63.82
CA GLU A 383 -23.57 -2.08 65.13
C GLU A 383 -23.00 -0.99 66.03
N ALA A 384 -22.21 -0.08 65.45
CA ALA A 384 -21.64 1.04 66.19
C ALA A 384 -22.73 1.96 66.70
N ASP A 385 -23.78 2.16 65.90
CA ASP A 385 -24.95 2.91 66.32
C ASP A 385 -25.74 2.20 67.44
N ARG A 386 -25.83 0.86 67.44
CA ARG A 386 -26.40 0.11 68.58
C ARG A 386 -25.60 0.30 69.85
N VAL A 387 -24.27 0.20 69.76
CA VAL A 387 -23.36 0.46 70.87
C VAL A 387 -23.53 1.89 71.41
N ARG A 388 -23.70 2.88 70.52
CA ARG A 388 -23.98 4.28 70.89
C ARG A 388 -25.27 4.45 71.69
N HIS A 389 -26.27 3.60 71.46
CA HIS A 389 -27.53 3.57 72.22
C HIS A 389 -27.49 2.58 73.39
N PHE A 390 -26.31 2.13 73.81
CA PHE A 390 -26.09 1.16 74.90
C PHE A 390 -26.80 -0.20 74.68
N ASP A 391 -27.15 -0.54 73.43
CA ASP A 391 -27.70 -1.84 73.09
C ASP A 391 -26.58 -2.85 72.83
N PHE A 392 -26.22 -3.55 73.90
CA PHE A 392 -25.24 -4.62 73.86
C PHE A 392 -25.88 -5.99 73.74
N SER A 393 -27.19 -6.15 73.54
CA SER A 393 -27.90 -7.44 73.70
C SER A 393 -27.54 -8.51 72.65
N ALA A 394 -27.30 -8.11 71.39
CA ALA A 394 -27.03 -9.01 70.27
C ALA A 394 -25.53 -9.07 69.89
N PRO A 395 -25.00 -10.27 69.53
CA PRO A 395 -23.65 -10.40 68.97
C PRO A 395 -23.54 -9.76 67.59
N VAL A 396 -22.33 -9.33 67.20
CA VAL A 396 -22.04 -8.79 65.87
C VAL A 396 -21.95 -9.96 64.88
N THR A 397 -22.91 -10.05 63.95
CA THR A 397 -22.96 -11.14 62.96
C THR A 397 -22.43 -10.74 61.59
N VAL A 398 -21.78 -9.59 61.48
CA VAL A 398 -21.25 -9.08 60.21
C VAL A 398 -20.01 -9.88 59.84
N ARG A 399 -19.99 -10.47 58.65
CA ARG A 399 -18.83 -11.14 58.06
C ARG A 399 -18.40 -10.44 56.78
N SER A 400 -17.10 -10.37 56.53
CA SER A 400 -16.54 -9.73 55.35
C SER A 400 -15.54 -10.63 54.63
N SER A 401 -15.47 -10.51 53.30
CA SER A 401 -14.41 -11.15 52.51
C SER A 401 -13.09 -10.35 52.52
N ILE A 402 -13.11 -9.18 53.14
CA ILE A 402 -11.95 -8.29 53.29
C ILE A 402 -11.45 -8.45 54.71
N THR A 403 -10.24 -8.98 54.86
CA THR A 403 -9.64 -9.37 56.13
C THR A 403 -9.71 -8.24 57.16
N GLU A 404 -9.34 -7.03 56.76
CA GLU A 404 -9.34 -5.85 57.64
C GLU A 404 -10.74 -5.49 58.17
N VAL A 405 -11.78 -5.75 57.40
CA VAL A 405 -13.18 -5.48 57.80
C VAL A 405 -13.72 -6.60 58.69
N ASP A 406 -13.29 -7.84 58.47
CA ASP A 406 -13.67 -9.00 59.30
C ASP A 406 -12.98 -8.96 60.67
N ASP A 407 -11.69 -8.59 60.70
CA ASP A 407 -10.92 -8.35 61.93
C ASP A 407 -11.57 -7.24 62.77
N LEU A 408 -12.08 -6.19 62.13
CA LEU A 408 -12.83 -5.14 62.82
C LEU A 408 -14.15 -5.65 63.40
N ALA A 409 -14.86 -6.51 62.66
CA ALA A 409 -16.11 -7.12 63.13
C ALA A 409 -15.90 -7.98 64.37
N THR A 410 -14.88 -8.85 64.35
CA THR A 410 -14.53 -9.73 65.47
C THR A 410 -14.02 -8.96 66.70
N THR A 411 -13.22 -7.91 66.49
CA THR A 411 -12.77 -7.01 67.56
C THR A 411 -13.95 -6.30 68.23
N MET A 412 -14.89 -5.81 67.42
CA MET A 412 -16.07 -5.09 67.90
C MET A 412 -17.06 -6.02 68.65
N ASP A 413 -17.19 -7.28 68.22
CA ASP A 413 -17.97 -8.29 68.94
C ASP A 413 -17.37 -8.56 70.33
N SER A 414 -16.05 -8.76 70.38
CA SER A 414 -15.30 -8.97 71.62
C SER A 414 -15.50 -7.79 72.59
N MET A 415 -15.47 -6.56 72.09
CA MET A 415 -15.76 -5.36 72.88
C MET A 415 -17.19 -5.36 73.43
N LYS A 416 -18.23 -5.63 72.61
CA LYS A 416 -19.63 -5.72 73.09
C LYS A 416 -19.78 -6.79 74.17
N GLY A 417 -19.12 -7.93 74.00
CA GLY A 417 -19.10 -9.01 74.98
C GLY A 417 -18.51 -8.58 76.32
N THR A 418 -17.35 -7.92 76.31
CA THR A 418 -16.68 -7.42 77.51
C THR A 418 -17.51 -6.35 78.22
N VAL A 419 -18.07 -5.38 77.48
CA VAL A 419 -18.92 -4.31 78.06
C VAL A 419 -20.19 -4.90 78.66
N ARG A 420 -20.84 -5.86 77.99
CA ARG A 420 -22.03 -6.55 78.53
C ARG A 420 -21.71 -7.26 79.85
N ARG A 421 -20.63 -8.04 79.90
CA ARG A 421 -20.19 -8.72 81.13
C ARG A 421 -19.91 -7.74 82.26
N PHE A 422 -19.23 -6.62 81.95
CA PHE A 422 -18.96 -5.57 82.93
C PHE A 422 -20.26 -4.95 83.47
N LEU A 423 -21.23 -4.64 82.60
CA LEU A 423 -22.53 -4.11 83.02
C LEU A 423 -23.31 -5.12 83.88
N THR A 424 -23.33 -6.41 83.49
CA THR A 424 -23.97 -7.47 84.29
C THR A 424 -23.30 -7.68 85.65
N LEU A 425 -21.97 -7.63 85.72
CA LEU A 425 -21.24 -7.67 86.99
C LEU A 425 -21.54 -6.45 87.86
N THR A 426 -21.60 -5.25 87.27
CA THR A 426 -21.92 -4.02 88.00
C THR A 426 -23.35 -4.04 88.52
N GLU A 427 -24.31 -4.55 87.72
CA GLU A 427 -25.70 -4.74 88.12
C GLU A 427 -25.84 -5.81 89.21
N ALA A 428 -25.11 -6.93 89.11
CA ALA A 428 -25.06 -7.95 90.15
C ALA A 428 -24.50 -7.38 91.45
N VAL A 429 -23.38 -6.64 91.40
CA VAL A 429 -22.77 -5.98 92.57
C VAL A 429 -23.69 -4.89 93.14
N ALA A 430 -24.41 -4.14 92.32
CA ALA A 430 -25.37 -3.13 92.77
C ALA A 430 -26.67 -3.74 93.34
N SER A 431 -27.04 -4.96 92.92
CA SER A 431 -28.21 -5.70 93.44
C SER A 431 -27.95 -6.37 94.80
N VAL A 432 -26.68 -6.53 95.19
CA VAL A 432 -26.28 -7.00 96.52
C VAL A 432 -26.30 -5.81 97.48
N ALA A 433 -27.50 -5.45 97.94
CA ALA A 433 -27.69 -4.46 99.00
C ALA A 433 -27.53 -5.05 100.42
N ASP A 434 -26.69 -6.07 100.60
CA ASP A 434 -26.34 -6.63 101.91
C ASP A 434 -24.83 -6.83 102.03
N PHE A 435 -24.17 -5.82 102.61
CA PHE A 435 -22.71 -5.72 102.74
C PHE A 435 -22.09 -6.87 103.56
N GLU A 436 -22.90 -7.59 104.35
CA GLU A 436 -22.42 -8.71 105.17
C GLU A 436 -22.09 -10.00 104.39
N GLN A 437 -22.62 -10.18 103.17
CA GLN A 437 -22.38 -11.40 102.37
C GLN A 437 -21.20 -11.29 101.38
N LEU A 438 -20.58 -10.10 101.25
CA LEU A 438 -19.47 -9.86 100.32
C LEU A 438 -18.10 -10.31 100.86
N LEU A 439 -17.94 -10.37 102.19
CA LEU A 439 -16.66 -10.74 102.81
C LEU A 439 -16.21 -12.19 102.49
N PRO A 440 -17.09 -13.21 102.56
CA PRO A 440 -16.68 -14.59 102.28
C PRO A 440 -16.34 -14.83 100.80
N LEU A 441 -17.04 -14.15 99.88
CA LEU A 441 -16.88 -14.37 98.44
C LEU A 441 -15.54 -13.81 97.92
N LEU A 442 -15.16 -12.60 98.36
CA LEU A 442 -13.87 -11.98 98.02
C LEU A 442 -12.68 -12.74 98.61
N LEU A 443 -12.82 -13.29 99.82
CA LEU A 443 -11.80 -14.15 100.42
C LEU A 443 -11.60 -15.46 99.64
N SER A 444 -12.67 -16.05 99.10
CA SER A 444 -12.56 -17.28 98.31
C SER A 444 -11.91 -17.09 96.94
N GLU A 445 -12.24 -16.01 96.21
CA GLU A 445 -11.60 -15.78 94.89
C GLU A 445 -10.13 -15.35 95.01
N THR A 446 -9.72 -14.68 96.10
CA THR A 446 -8.30 -14.33 96.29
C THR A 446 -7.41 -15.51 96.72
N MET A 447 -8.00 -16.63 97.14
CA MET A 447 -7.24 -17.83 97.49
C MET A 447 -7.06 -18.82 96.33
N ASP A 448 -7.86 -18.69 95.27
CA ASP A 448 -7.81 -19.54 94.07
C ASP A 448 -7.20 -18.83 92.82
N ALA A 449 -6.57 -17.67 93.00
CA ALA A 449 -5.86 -16.92 91.96
C ALA A 449 -4.32 -17.03 92.07
#